data_AF-A0A7C1Z7N2-F1
#
_entry.id   AF-A0A7C1Z7N2-F1
#
_cell.length_a   1.000
_cell.length_b   1.000
_cell.length_c   1.000
_cell.angle_alpha   90.00
_cell.angle_beta   90.00
_cell.angle_gamma   90.00
#
_symmetry.space_group_name_H-M   'P 1'
#
loop_
_entity.id
_entity.type
_entity.pdbx_description
1 polymer ?
#
loop_
_entity_poly.entity_id
_entity_poly.type
_entity_poly.pdbx_seq_one_letter_code
_entity_poly.pdbx_strand_id
1 'polypeptide(L)'
;MNNIFCKYFLFILAFAMPVSQVSAERFLGDPKDAFAIENLVKVLMVQYQQLEKLMAMLDKLDSWKKSLDRESTSLTREGELAKSDRTKLDNGQMTEDELNRKWHKSGRALKHESALKLFSEDIVKFNRFVETYNQLTKKMKHILEKRTPGKVTLLVGNMKKLVQKLQDSLKKGNIEKAKFIARQSAIAGEFGYKAR
;
A
#
# COMPACT_ATOMS: atom_id res chain seq x y z
N MET A 1 -60.59 -3.49 50.64
CA MET A 1 -59.58 -4.42 51.17
C MET A 1 -59.00 -5.21 50.00
N ASN A 2 -57.67 -5.15 49.89
CA ASN A 2 -56.80 -5.72 48.86
C ASN A 2 -56.95 -7.24 48.72
N ASN A 3 -57.06 -7.78 47.49
CA ASN A 3 -55.94 -8.31 46.66
C ASN A 3 -55.44 -9.66 47.23
N ILE A 4 -55.50 -10.79 46.53
CA ILE A 4 -54.46 -11.26 45.59
C ILE A 4 -54.89 -12.70 45.21
N PHE A 5 -54.83 -13.06 43.92
CA PHE A 5 -54.34 -14.36 43.40
C PHE A 5 -54.82 -14.51 41.94
N CYS A 6 -54.20 -13.75 41.05
CA CYS A 6 -54.31 -14.02 39.63
C CYS A 6 -53.07 -13.48 38.93
N LYS A 7 -52.11 -14.37 38.68
CA LYS A 7 -51.19 -14.38 37.54
C LYS A 7 -50.21 -15.52 37.78
N TYR A 8 -49.93 -16.28 36.72
CA TYR A 8 -49.18 -17.53 36.67
C TYR A 8 -50.00 -18.80 36.85
N PHE A 9 -50.81 -19.14 35.85
CA PHE A 9 -50.80 -20.51 35.32
C PHE A 9 -51.42 -20.57 33.90
N LEU A 10 -50.58 -20.97 32.93
CA LEU A 10 -50.88 -21.74 31.71
C LEU A 10 -51.45 -21.08 30.44
N PHE A 11 -50.54 -20.71 29.52
CA PHE A 11 -50.22 -21.51 28.30
C PHE A 11 -51.16 -22.72 28.08
N ILE A 12 -51.98 -22.91 27.04
CA ILE A 12 -51.74 -22.95 25.59
C ILE A 12 -53.11 -23.15 24.94
N LEU A 13 -53.46 -22.36 23.92
CA LEU A 13 -54.12 -22.86 22.69
C LEU A 13 -54.19 -21.73 21.67
N ALA A 14 -53.56 -22.00 20.54
CA ALA A 14 -53.46 -21.17 19.35
C ALA A 14 -54.83 -20.70 18.84
N PHE A 15 -54.89 -19.52 18.21
CA PHE A 15 -55.06 -19.45 16.76
C PHE A 15 -54.98 -18.01 16.23
N ALA A 16 -54.17 -17.86 15.18
CA ALA A 16 -54.31 -16.88 14.10
C ALA A 16 -54.21 -15.39 14.45
N MET A 17 -52.98 -14.91 14.68
CA MET A 17 -52.59 -13.60 14.13
C MET A 17 -51.94 -13.84 12.75
N PRO A 18 -52.28 -13.05 11.72
CA PRO A 18 -51.59 -13.14 10.45
C PRO A 18 -50.15 -12.74 10.68
N VAL A 19 -49.26 -13.73 10.67
CA VAL A 19 -47.86 -13.52 10.36
C VAL A 19 -47.87 -12.89 8.98
N SER A 20 -47.66 -11.58 8.91
CA SER A 20 -47.31 -10.89 7.69
C SER A 20 -46.27 -11.77 7.01
N GLN A 21 -46.57 -12.27 5.82
CA GLN A 21 -45.59 -12.95 5.00
C GLN A 21 -44.43 -11.98 4.83
N VAL A 22 -43.39 -12.14 5.65
CA VAL A 22 -42.06 -11.74 5.27
C VAL A 22 -41.76 -12.68 4.12
N SER A 23 -42.12 -12.24 2.90
CA SER A 23 -41.67 -12.89 1.69
C SER A 23 -40.14 -12.86 1.77
N ALA A 24 -39.60 -13.98 2.23
CA ALA A 24 -38.22 -14.36 2.03
C ALA A 24 -38.07 -14.74 0.55
N GLU A 25 -38.42 -13.82 -0.34
CA GLU A 25 -37.65 -13.65 -1.56
C GLU A 25 -36.26 -13.23 -1.07
N ARG A 26 -35.43 -14.23 -0.78
CA ARG A 26 -34.01 -14.10 -1.05
C ARG A 26 -33.99 -13.55 -2.47
N PHE A 27 -33.66 -12.27 -2.61
CA PHE A 27 -33.41 -11.61 -3.89
C PHE A 27 -32.26 -12.38 -4.54
N LEU A 28 -32.58 -13.52 -5.14
CA LEU A 28 -31.71 -14.34 -5.96
C LEU A 28 -31.53 -13.53 -7.22
N GLY A 29 -30.62 -12.55 -7.14
CA GLY A 29 -30.15 -11.84 -8.32
C GLY A 29 -29.65 -12.85 -9.34
N ASP A 30 -29.73 -12.48 -10.62
CA ASP A 30 -29.24 -13.32 -11.72
C ASP A 30 -27.79 -13.75 -11.39
N PRO A 31 -27.46 -15.06 -11.46
CA PRO A 31 -26.10 -15.55 -11.28
C PRO A 31 -25.06 -14.78 -12.12
N LYS A 32 -25.47 -14.25 -13.28
CA LYS A 32 -24.62 -13.40 -14.13
C LYS A 32 -24.28 -12.06 -13.49
N ASP A 33 -25.21 -11.47 -12.74
CA ASP A 33 -24.99 -10.20 -12.04
C ASP A 33 -24.10 -10.39 -10.81
N ALA A 34 -24.31 -11.47 -10.07
CA ALA A 34 -23.43 -11.86 -8.97
C ALA A 34 -21.99 -12.05 -9.46
N PHE A 35 -21.80 -12.78 -10.57
CA PHE A 35 -20.50 -12.96 -11.20
C PHE A 35 -19.87 -11.64 -11.66
N ALA A 36 -20.65 -10.74 -12.28
CA ALA A 36 -20.15 -9.44 -12.72
C ALA A 36 -19.65 -8.57 -11.55
N ILE A 37 -20.35 -8.59 -10.42
CA ILE A 37 -19.96 -7.84 -9.21
C ILE A 37 -18.74 -8.48 -8.55
N GLU A 38 -18.70 -9.81 -8.44
CA GLU A 38 -17.53 -10.51 -7.91
C GLU A 38 -16.28 -10.22 -8.75
N ASN A 39 -16.41 -10.22 -10.08
CA ASN A 39 -15.33 -9.86 -10.98
C ASN A 39 -14.89 -8.40 -10.78
N LEU A 40 -15.84 -7.46 -10.65
CA LEU A 40 -15.53 -6.07 -10.33
C LEU A 40 -14.75 -5.96 -9.01
N VAL A 41 -15.18 -6.66 -7.96
CA VAL A 41 -14.47 -6.68 -6.66
C VAL A 41 -13.04 -7.18 -6.84
N LYS A 42 -12.83 -8.27 -7.57
CA LYS A 42 -11.48 -8.80 -7.85
C LYS A 42 -10.61 -7.78 -8.59
N VAL A 43 -11.13 -7.16 -9.66
CA VAL A 43 -10.40 -6.14 -10.43
C VAL A 43 -10.04 -4.96 -9.54
N LEU A 44 -11.01 -4.39 -8.82
CA LEU A 44 -10.76 -3.27 -7.91
C LEU A 44 -9.73 -3.64 -6.85
N MET A 45 -9.81 -4.84 -6.28
CA MET A 45 -8.85 -5.33 -5.28
C MET A 45 -7.42 -5.34 -5.80
N VAL A 46 -7.20 -5.98 -6.94
CA VAL A 46 -5.87 -6.06 -7.55
C VAL A 46 -5.34 -4.66 -7.87
N GLN A 47 -6.18 -3.81 -8.45
CA GLN A 47 -5.78 -2.47 -8.89
C GLN A 47 -5.48 -1.54 -7.71
N TYR A 48 -6.32 -1.51 -6.67
CA TYR A 48 -6.05 -0.64 -5.52
C TYR A 48 -4.81 -1.11 -4.74
N GLN A 49 -4.58 -2.43 -4.60
CA GLN A 49 -3.38 -2.95 -3.92
C GLN A 49 -2.11 -2.58 -4.67
N GLN A 50 -2.13 -2.61 -6.01
CA GLN A 50 -1.01 -2.17 -6.83
C GLN A 50 -0.74 -0.67 -6.68
N LEU A 51 -1.79 0.16 -6.61
CA LEU A 51 -1.64 1.59 -6.34
C LEU A 51 -1.11 1.88 -4.92
N GLU A 52 -1.63 1.20 -3.89
CA GLU A 52 -1.12 1.30 -2.51
C GLU A 52 0.37 0.95 -2.44
N LYS A 53 0.76 -0.15 -3.08
CA LYS A 53 2.16 -0.55 -3.17
C LYS A 53 3.00 0.50 -3.87
N LEU A 54 2.53 1.08 -4.98
CA LEU A 54 3.25 2.11 -5.72
C LEU A 54 3.47 3.38 -4.87
N MET A 55 2.45 3.82 -4.13
CA MET A 55 2.56 4.96 -3.20
C MET A 55 3.58 4.68 -2.08
N ALA A 56 3.50 3.52 -1.43
CA ALA A 56 4.45 3.14 -0.39
C ALA A 56 5.90 3.04 -0.92
N MET A 57 6.07 2.58 -2.16
CA MET A 57 7.38 2.54 -2.81
C MET A 57 7.90 3.95 -3.13
N LEU A 58 7.04 4.90 -3.50
CA LEU A 58 7.43 6.28 -3.78
C LEU A 58 8.00 6.97 -2.52
N ASP A 59 7.34 6.82 -1.37
CA ASP A 59 7.83 7.37 -0.10
C ASP A 59 9.18 6.75 0.31
N LYS A 60 9.33 5.44 0.07
CA LYS A 60 10.59 4.73 0.30
C LYS A 60 11.69 5.18 -0.67
N LEU A 61 11.37 5.47 -1.92
CA LEU A 61 12.34 5.98 -2.90
C LEU A 61 12.91 7.34 -2.48
N ASP A 62 12.05 8.27 -2.08
CA ASP A 62 12.48 9.62 -1.69
C ASP A 62 13.37 9.58 -0.43
N SER A 63 12.95 8.81 0.58
CA SER A 63 13.74 8.63 1.81
C SER A 63 15.08 7.93 1.57
N TRP A 64 15.10 6.86 0.76
CA TRP A 64 16.34 6.13 0.46
C TRP A 64 17.29 6.97 -0.40
N LYS A 65 16.78 7.72 -1.38
CA LYS A 65 17.59 8.64 -2.18
C LYS A 65 18.29 9.68 -1.31
N LYS A 66 17.57 10.32 -0.38
CA LYS A 66 18.15 11.27 0.58
C LYS A 66 19.22 10.64 1.46
N SER A 67 19.06 9.36 1.83
CA SER A 67 20.08 8.63 2.59
C SER A 67 21.35 8.41 1.77
N LEU A 68 21.21 7.96 0.51
CA LEU A 68 22.35 7.74 -0.39
C LEU A 68 23.09 9.04 -0.70
N ASP A 69 22.36 10.15 -0.90
CA ASP A 69 22.97 11.47 -1.16
C ASP A 69 23.84 11.93 0.03
N ARG A 70 23.35 11.71 1.27
CA ARG A 70 24.11 12.04 2.49
C ARG A 70 25.35 11.17 2.63
N GLU A 71 25.20 9.86 2.40
CA GLU A 71 26.30 8.91 2.52
C GLU A 71 27.37 9.16 1.44
N SER A 72 26.96 9.43 0.21
CA SER A 72 27.84 9.85 -0.89
C SER A 72 28.64 11.11 -0.52
N THR A 73 27.98 12.11 0.06
CA THR A 73 28.64 13.35 0.51
C THR A 73 29.66 13.06 1.61
N SER A 74 29.31 12.21 2.58
CA SER A 74 30.21 11.80 3.67
C SER A 74 31.45 11.08 3.14
N LEU A 75 31.25 10.08 2.27
CA LEU A 75 32.33 9.29 1.66
C LEU A 75 33.23 10.17 0.79
N THR A 76 32.66 11.10 0.03
CA THR A 76 33.44 12.05 -0.78
C THR A 76 34.34 12.92 0.10
N ARG A 77 33.81 13.48 1.18
CA ARG A 77 34.58 14.28 2.13
C ARG A 77 35.71 13.48 2.79
N GLU A 78 35.45 12.22 3.15
CA GLU A 78 36.49 11.34 3.70
C GLU A 78 37.59 11.04 2.66
N GLY A 79 37.21 10.79 1.40
CA GLY A 79 38.14 10.59 0.29
C GLY A 79 39.00 11.83 0.00
N GLU A 80 38.44 13.03 0.11
CA GLU A 80 39.18 14.29 -0.02
C GLU A 80 40.17 14.50 1.13
N LEU A 81 39.78 14.21 2.37
CA LEU A 81 40.69 14.22 3.52
C LEU A 81 41.83 13.24 3.33
N ALA A 82 41.54 12.05 2.80
CA ALA A 82 42.52 11.04 2.51
C ALA A 82 43.52 11.50 1.43
N LYS A 83 43.03 12.12 0.35
CA LYS A 83 43.90 12.74 -0.68
C LYS A 83 44.76 13.85 -0.10
N SER A 84 44.20 14.74 0.70
CA SER A 84 44.93 15.84 1.33
C SER A 84 46.04 15.34 2.26
N ASP A 85 45.77 14.31 3.07
CA ASP A 85 46.78 13.70 3.93
C ASP A 85 47.92 13.08 3.11
N ARG A 86 47.62 12.47 1.96
CA ARG A 86 48.64 11.91 1.06
C ARG A 86 49.47 13.00 0.37
N THR A 87 48.85 14.08 -0.09
CA THR A 87 49.57 15.25 -0.63
C THR A 87 50.50 15.88 0.41
N LYS A 88 50.12 15.91 1.70
CA LYS A 88 50.99 16.40 2.77
C LYS A 88 52.21 15.51 2.98
N LEU A 89 52.04 14.18 2.88
CA LEU A 89 53.15 13.23 2.89
C LEU A 89 54.09 13.52 1.70
N ASP A 90 53.56 13.59 0.49
CA ASP A 90 54.35 13.78 -0.74
C ASP A 90 55.13 15.11 -0.73
N ASN A 91 54.58 16.15 -0.10
CA ASN A 91 55.22 17.46 0.07
C ASN A 91 56.18 17.52 1.28
N GLY A 92 56.39 16.43 2.00
CA GLY A 92 57.24 16.39 3.20
C GLY A 92 56.67 17.16 4.42
N GLN A 93 55.38 17.52 4.39
CA GLN A 93 54.67 18.21 5.48
C GLN A 93 54.10 17.26 6.53
N MET A 94 54.19 15.96 6.28
CA MET A 94 53.78 14.87 7.17
C MET A 94 54.74 13.70 6.95
N THR A 95 55.11 12.99 8.01
CA THR A 95 55.91 11.77 7.90
C THR A 95 55.04 10.53 7.62
N GLU A 96 55.65 9.49 7.07
CA GLU A 96 54.95 8.23 6.81
C GLU A 96 54.43 7.59 8.10
N ASP A 97 55.18 7.69 9.20
CA ASP A 97 54.75 7.25 10.54
C ASP A 97 53.56 8.04 11.06
N GLU A 98 53.51 9.36 10.85
CA GLU A 98 52.35 10.18 11.22
C GLU A 98 51.11 9.83 10.41
N LEU A 99 51.26 9.63 9.09
CA LEU A 99 50.17 9.21 8.22
C LEU A 99 49.65 7.83 8.66
N ASN A 100 50.54 6.86 8.84
CA ASN A 100 50.21 5.51 9.26
C ASN A 100 49.56 5.51 10.64
N ARG A 101 50.05 6.29 11.60
CA ARG A 101 49.41 6.43 12.91
C ARG A 101 48.03 7.03 12.78
N LYS A 102 47.83 8.04 11.92
CA LYS A 102 46.53 8.68 11.70
C LYS A 102 45.53 7.75 11.02
N TRP A 103 45.97 6.90 10.09
CA TRP A 103 45.10 6.02 9.29
C TRP A 103 44.87 4.64 9.92
N HIS A 104 45.91 4.02 10.49
CA HIS A 104 45.84 2.70 11.11
C HIS A 104 45.36 2.76 12.56
N LYS A 105 45.84 3.70 13.40
CA LYS A 105 45.44 3.76 14.82
C LYS A 105 43.95 4.14 15.00
N SER A 106 43.39 4.89 14.05
CA SER A 106 41.97 5.25 14.04
C SER A 106 41.07 4.19 13.37
N GLY A 107 41.68 3.24 12.65
CA GLY A 107 41.01 2.29 11.77
C GLY A 107 40.28 2.94 10.59
N ARG A 108 40.57 4.22 10.28
CA ARG A 108 39.84 5.02 9.29
C ARG A 108 39.91 4.42 7.89
N ALA A 109 41.07 3.88 7.49
CA ALA A 109 41.25 3.28 6.16
C ALA A 109 40.33 2.06 5.94
N LEU A 110 40.39 1.09 6.85
CA LEU A 110 39.57 -0.13 6.80
C LEU A 110 38.06 0.19 6.92
N LYS A 111 37.71 1.17 7.77
CA LYS A 111 36.32 1.63 7.89
C LYS A 111 35.81 2.28 6.61
N HIS A 112 36.64 3.10 5.96
CA HIS A 112 36.28 3.78 4.72
C HIS A 112 36.10 2.79 3.55
N GLU A 113 37.00 1.82 3.38
CA GLU A 113 36.88 0.79 2.35
C GLU A 113 35.65 -0.10 2.57
N SER A 114 35.41 -0.52 3.81
CA SER A 114 34.19 -1.25 4.17
C SER A 114 32.92 -0.42 3.90
N ALA A 115 32.94 0.88 4.19
CA ALA A 115 31.81 1.77 3.93
C ALA A 115 31.56 1.97 2.44
N LEU A 116 32.60 2.13 1.62
CA LEU A 116 32.49 2.17 0.16
C LEU A 116 31.87 0.89 -0.41
N LYS A 117 32.26 -0.28 0.12
CA LYS A 117 31.69 -1.57 -0.29
C LYS A 117 30.19 -1.65 0.05
N LEU A 118 29.81 -1.32 1.28
CA LEU A 118 28.41 -1.31 1.71
C LEU A 118 27.57 -0.32 0.91
N PHE A 119 28.09 0.88 0.67
CA PHE A 119 27.43 1.90 -0.16
C PHE A 119 27.23 1.41 -1.59
N SER A 120 28.22 0.74 -2.19
CA SER A 120 28.08 0.14 -3.51
C SER A 120 26.99 -0.94 -3.55
N GLU A 121 26.91 -1.80 -2.53
CA GLU A 121 25.85 -2.82 -2.42
C GLU A 121 24.46 -2.16 -2.28
N ASP A 122 24.36 -1.08 -1.53
CA ASP A 122 23.12 -0.36 -1.33
C ASP A 122 22.66 0.40 -2.58
N ILE A 123 23.58 0.93 -3.40
CA ILE A 123 23.26 1.43 -4.74
C ILE A 123 22.66 0.33 -5.61
N VAL A 124 23.25 -0.88 -5.62
CA VAL A 124 22.73 -2.00 -6.41
C VAL A 124 21.31 -2.38 -5.95
N LYS A 125 21.07 -2.45 -4.63
CA LYS A 125 19.73 -2.72 -4.09
C LYS A 125 18.73 -1.60 -4.43
N PHE A 126 19.16 -0.34 -4.34
CA PHE A 126 18.34 0.81 -4.70
C PHE A 126 17.94 0.77 -6.19
N ASN A 127 18.88 0.48 -7.09
CA ASN A 127 18.61 0.39 -8.52
C ASN A 127 17.60 -0.73 -8.86
N ARG A 128 17.73 -1.91 -8.23
CA ARG A 128 16.72 -2.98 -8.37
C ARG A 128 15.34 -2.57 -7.86
N PHE A 129 15.32 -1.79 -6.78
CA PHE A 129 14.07 -1.26 -6.22
C PHE A 129 13.42 -0.23 -7.15
N VAL A 130 14.21 0.69 -7.73
CA VAL A 130 13.78 1.64 -8.77
C VAL A 130 13.23 0.91 -10.00
N GLU A 131 13.90 -0.15 -10.45
CA GLU A 131 13.41 -0.96 -11.57
C GLU A 131 12.04 -1.57 -11.28
N THR A 132 11.87 -2.15 -10.09
CA THR A 132 10.58 -2.71 -9.65
C THR A 132 9.49 -1.63 -9.62
N TYR A 133 9.82 -0.43 -9.11
CA TYR A 133 8.90 0.71 -9.10
C TYR A 133 8.50 1.14 -10.53
N ASN A 134 9.47 1.23 -11.43
CA ASN A 134 9.25 1.60 -12.83
C ASN A 134 8.38 0.57 -13.57
N GLN A 135 8.60 -0.73 -13.33
CA GLN A 135 7.78 -1.79 -13.89
C GLN A 135 6.32 -1.71 -13.40
N LEU A 136 6.11 -1.45 -12.11
CA LEU A 136 4.76 -1.27 -11.55
C LEU A 136 4.09 -0.01 -12.10
N THR A 137 4.83 1.09 -12.20
CA THR A 137 4.35 2.34 -12.80
C THR A 137 3.93 2.15 -14.25
N LYS A 138 4.70 1.39 -15.04
CA LYS A 138 4.36 1.05 -16.43
C LYS A 138 3.07 0.22 -16.52
N LYS A 139 2.86 -0.75 -15.62
CA LYS A 139 1.60 -1.52 -15.54
C LYS A 139 0.40 -0.62 -15.21
N MET A 140 0.60 0.34 -14.31
CA MET A 140 -0.45 1.26 -13.84
C MET A 140 -0.60 2.52 -14.69
N LYS A 141 0.16 2.64 -15.79
CA LYS A 141 0.22 3.82 -16.66
C LYS A 141 -1.17 4.35 -17.04
N HIS A 142 -2.07 3.45 -17.46
CA HIS A 142 -3.44 3.79 -17.86
C HIS A 142 -4.29 4.48 -16.75
N ILE A 143 -3.98 4.23 -15.48
CA ILE A 143 -4.62 4.89 -14.32
C ILE A 143 -3.89 6.19 -13.96
N LEU A 144 -2.56 6.17 -14.04
CA LEU A 144 -1.68 7.26 -13.58
C LEU A 144 -1.60 8.44 -14.54
N GLU A 145 -1.60 8.22 -15.86
CA GLU A 145 -1.44 9.29 -16.87
C GLU A 145 -2.49 10.40 -16.75
N LYS A 146 -3.68 10.07 -16.24
CA LYS A 146 -4.80 11.00 -16.11
C LYS A 146 -4.91 11.62 -14.72
N ARG A 147 -3.98 11.32 -13.80
CA ARG A 147 -4.13 11.60 -12.36
C ARG A 147 -2.87 12.18 -11.74
N THR A 148 -3.08 13.21 -10.94
CA THR A 148 -2.06 13.70 -10.00
C THR A 148 -1.95 12.76 -8.80
N PRO A 149 -0.84 12.78 -8.04
CA PRO A 149 -0.67 11.93 -6.86
C PRO A 149 -1.86 12.02 -5.87
N GLY A 150 -2.33 13.23 -5.54
CA GLY A 150 -3.48 13.42 -4.66
C GLY A 150 -4.78 12.79 -5.20
N LYS A 151 -4.99 12.81 -6.53
CA LYS A 151 -6.13 12.12 -7.17
C LYS A 151 -6.00 10.59 -7.06
N VAL A 152 -4.78 10.05 -7.13
CA VAL A 152 -4.53 8.61 -6.94
C VAL A 152 -4.82 8.20 -5.49
N THR A 153 -4.38 8.98 -4.50
CA THR A 153 -4.68 8.72 -3.09
C THR A 153 -6.19 8.69 -2.82
N LEU A 154 -6.94 9.66 -3.37
CA LEU A 154 -8.40 9.68 -3.26
C LEU A 154 -9.04 8.48 -3.97
N LEU A 155 -8.55 8.11 -5.16
CA LEU A 155 -9.02 6.94 -5.90
C LEU A 155 -8.86 5.67 -5.07
N VAL A 156 -7.68 5.43 -4.49
CA VAL A 156 -7.41 4.26 -3.64
C VAL A 156 -8.39 4.20 -2.46
N GLY A 157 -8.59 5.32 -1.75
CA GLY A 157 -9.55 5.39 -0.65
C GLY A 157 -10.99 5.07 -1.08
N ASN A 158 -11.39 5.57 -2.26
CA ASN A 158 -12.72 5.32 -2.80
C ASN A 158 -12.90 3.88 -3.30
N MET A 159 -11.88 3.30 -3.94
CA MET A 159 -11.87 1.89 -4.35
C MET A 159 -12.00 0.97 -3.13
N LYS A 160 -11.26 1.23 -2.06
CA LYS A 160 -11.33 0.47 -0.80
C LYS A 160 -12.73 0.50 -0.19
N LYS A 161 -13.32 1.69 -0.08
CA LYS A 161 -14.71 1.87 0.41
C LYS A 161 -15.72 1.13 -0.47
N LEU A 162 -15.55 1.19 -1.78
CA LEU A 162 -16.44 0.52 -2.74
C LEU A 162 -16.34 -1.00 -2.62
N VAL A 163 -15.12 -1.55 -2.60
CA VAL A 163 -14.86 -2.97 -2.40
C VAL A 163 -15.52 -3.46 -1.12
N GLN A 164 -15.34 -2.75 -0.01
CA GLN A 164 -15.94 -3.12 1.28
C GLN A 164 -17.47 -3.14 1.20
N LYS A 165 -18.10 -2.10 0.65
CA LYS A 165 -19.57 -2.05 0.48
C LYS A 165 -20.12 -3.17 -0.40
N LEU A 166 -19.41 -3.51 -1.48
CA LEU A 166 -19.80 -4.59 -2.39
C LEU A 166 -19.65 -5.96 -1.71
N GLN A 167 -18.52 -6.21 -1.06
CA GLN A 167 -18.28 -7.44 -0.30
C GLN A 167 -19.30 -7.64 0.82
N ASP A 168 -19.63 -6.60 1.58
CA ASP A 168 -20.63 -6.66 2.64
C ASP A 168 -22.02 -6.99 2.10
N SER A 169 -22.36 -6.47 0.92
CA SER A 169 -23.66 -6.74 0.27
C SER A 169 -23.70 -8.17 -0.28
N LEU A 170 -22.62 -8.66 -0.88
CA LEU A 170 -22.48 -10.04 -1.36
C LEU A 170 -22.54 -11.05 -0.20
N LYS A 171 -21.81 -10.80 0.90
CA LYS A 171 -21.82 -11.66 2.10
C LYS A 171 -23.22 -11.79 2.72
N LYS A 172 -24.04 -10.74 2.62
CA LYS A 172 -25.44 -10.73 3.07
C LYS A 172 -26.41 -11.34 2.05
N GLY A 173 -25.92 -11.83 0.90
CA GLY A 173 -26.73 -12.37 -0.18
C GLY A 173 -27.59 -11.33 -0.91
N ASN A 174 -27.33 -10.03 -0.71
CA ASN A 174 -28.14 -8.97 -1.31
C ASN A 174 -27.50 -8.46 -2.62
N ILE A 175 -27.72 -9.23 -3.68
CA ILE A 175 -27.15 -8.97 -5.01
C ILE A 175 -27.70 -7.67 -5.60
N GLU A 176 -29.00 -7.38 -5.46
CA GLU A 176 -29.60 -6.15 -6.00
C GLU A 176 -29.04 -4.89 -5.34
N LYS A 177 -28.79 -4.92 -4.03
CA LYS A 177 -28.07 -3.83 -3.36
C LYS A 177 -26.64 -3.68 -3.89
N ALA A 178 -25.94 -4.78 -4.10
CA ALA A 178 -24.58 -4.75 -4.66
C ALA A 178 -24.57 -4.19 -6.10
N LYS A 179 -25.56 -4.55 -6.94
CA LYS A 179 -25.77 -3.97 -8.27
C LYS A 179 -26.02 -2.49 -8.19
N PHE A 180 -26.94 -2.05 -7.32
CA PHE A 180 -27.25 -0.64 -7.13
C PHE A 180 -25.99 0.17 -6.75
N ILE A 181 -25.19 -0.33 -5.80
CA ILE A 181 -23.92 0.28 -5.39
C ILE A 181 -22.95 0.37 -6.57
N ALA A 182 -22.80 -0.70 -7.35
CA ALA A 182 -21.90 -0.73 -8.51
C ALA A 182 -22.37 0.24 -9.61
N ARG A 183 -23.66 0.27 -9.93
CA ARG A 183 -24.24 1.16 -10.96
C ARG A 183 -24.06 2.64 -10.64
N GLN A 184 -24.17 3.01 -9.37
CA GLN A 184 -24.00 4.41 -8.92
C GLN A 184 -22.54 4.85 -8.84
N SER A 185 -21.59 3.93 -9.00
CA SER A 185 -20.17 4.20 -8.81
C SER A 185 -19.48 4.52 -10.13
N ALA A 186 -19.01 5.76 -10.30
CA ALA A 186 -18.17 6.15 -11.43
C ALA A 186 -16.88 5.30 -11.50
N ILE A 187 -16.33 4.88 -10.35
CA ILE A 187 -15.18 3.97 -10.27
C ILE A 187 -15.55 2.59 -10.81
N ALA A 188 -16.73 2.07 -10.50
CA ALA A 188 -17.13 0.77 -11.06
C ALA A 188 -17.18 0.84 -12.59
N GLY A 189 -17.77 1.90 -13.14
CA GLY A 189 -17.81 2.14 -14.59
C GLY A 189 -16.43 2.25 -15.22
N GLU A 190 -15.50 2.99 -14.60
CA GLU A 190 -14.12 3.10 -15.06
C GLU A 190 -13.40 1.75 -15.11
N PHE A 191 -13.64 0.88 -14.12
CA PHE A 191 -13.01 -0.43 -14.02
C PHE A 191 -13.83 -1.56 -14.67
N GLY A 192 -14.66 -1.21 -15.65
CA GLY A 192 -15.27 -2.17 -16.57
C GLY A 192 -16.63 -2.74 -16.14
N TYR A 193 -17.23 -2.23 -15.06
CA TYR A 193 -18.61 -2.58 -14.74
C TYR A 193 -19.57 -1.90 -15.71
N LYS A 194 -20.32 -2.69 -16.47
CA LYS A 194 -21.39 -2.21 -17.34
C LYS A 194 -22.72 -2.66 -16.75
N ALA A 195 -23.55 -1.70 -16.38
CA ALA A 195 -24.93 -1.97 -16.01
C ALA A 195 -25.62 -2.61 -17.22
N ARG A 196 -26.06 -3.87 -17.07
CA ARG A 196 -27.11 -4.42 -17.93
C ARG A 196 -28.46 -3.95 -17.44
#